data_AF-A0A0U3DFD3-F1
#
_entry.id   AF-A0A0U3DFD3-F1
#
_cell.length_a   1.000
_cell.length_b   1.000
_cell.length_c   1.000
_cell.angle_alpha   90.00
_cell.angle_beta   90.00
_cell.angle_gamma   90.00
#
_symmetry.space_group_name_H-M   'P 1'
#
loop_
_entity.id
_entity.type
_entity.pdbx_description
1 polymer ?
#
loop_
_entity_poly.entity_id
_entity_poly.type
_entity_poly.pdbx_seq_one_letter_code
_entity_poly.pdbx_strand_id
1 'polypeptide(L)'
;MFEAHLLMTAILLLCAFAFRFAGARPLLNTIDYRTIGDAAQFNRYVGTRMFVPAAVAACCAAVTYWNPVLGVPLIVAIPLSLLCVVVWIGIGSKRFSASLSGQSKSAA
;
A
#
# COMPACT_ATOMS: atom_id res chain seq x y z
N MET A 1 -21.05 8.26 -10.63
CA MET A 1 -20.11 7.25 -10.09
C MET A 1 -18.65 7.53 -10.45
N PHE A 2 -18.34 8.13 -11.60
CA PHE A 2 -16.99 8.52 -11.99
C PHE A 2 -16.24 9.40 -10.95
N GLU A 3 -16.90 10.45 -10.44
CA GLU A 3 -16.39 11.33 -9.37
C GLU A 3 -15.88 10.57 -8.13
N ALA A 4 -16.62 9.54 -7.70
CA ALA A 4 -16.25 8.73 -6.54
C ALA A 4 -14.98 7.91 -6.80
N HIS A 5 -14.78 7.42 -8.03
CA HIS A 5 -13.58 6.68 -8.40
C HIS A 5 -12.37 7.61 -8.51
N LEU A 6 -12.55 8.84 -9.00
CA LEU A 6 -11.49 9.86 -9.02
C LEU A 6 -11.08 10.29 -7.61
N LEU A 7 -12.04 10.56 -6.72
CA LEU A 7 -11.76 10.87 -5.31
C LEU A 7 -11.00 9.73 -4.64
N MET A 8 -11.43 8.48 -4.85
CA MET A 8 -10.75 7.32 -4.29
C MET A 8 -9.33 7.17 -4.85
N THR A 9 -9.14 7.40 -6.15
CA THR A 9 -7.81 7.42 -6.79
C THR A 9 -6.91 8.49 -6.18
N ALA A 10 -7.41 9.71 -6.03
CA ALA A 10 -6.67 10.83 -5.46
C ALA A 10 -6.27 10.56 -4.01
N ILE A 11 -7.18 10.02 -3.19
CA ILE A 11 -6.91 9.65 -1.80
C ILE A 11 -5.86 8.52 -1.75
N LEU A 12 -5.99 7.48 -2.57
CA LEU A 12 -5.05 6.36 -2.61
C LEU A 12 -3.65 6.80 -3.08
N LEU A 13 -3.57 7.69 -4.07
CA LEU A 13 -2.30 8.29 -4.50
C LEU A 13 -1.69 9.12 -3.38
N LEU A 14 -2.49 9.95 -2.69
CA LEU A 14 -2.02 10.77 -1.59
C LEU A 14 -1.47 9.90 -0.45
N CYS A 15 -2.16 8.80 -0.11
CA CYS A 15 -1.66 7.80 0.83
C CYS A 15 -0.37 7.14 0.33
N ALA A 16 -0.30 6.72 -0.94
CA ALA A 16 0.90 6.11 -1.51
C ALA A 16 2.11 7.05 -1.43
N PHE A 17 1.92 8.33 -1.75
CA PHE A 17 2.93 9.38 -1.61
C PHE A 17 3.30 9.61 -0.15
N ALA A 18 2.33 9.72 0.76
CA ALA A 18 2.58 9.91 2.17
C ALA A 18 3.44 8.76 2.74
N PHE A 19 3.13 7.51 2.42
CA PHE A 19 3.94 6.36 2.83
C PHE A 19 5.32 6.33 2.16
N ARG A 20 5.42 6.69 0.88
CA ARG A 20 6.68 6.74 0.13
C ARG A 20 7.66 7.78 0.69
N PHE A 21 7.14 8.95 1.09
CA PHE A 21 7.93 10.09 1.59
C PHE A 21 7.98 10.20 3.11
N ALA A 22 7.33 9.28 3.84
CA ALA A 22 7.31 9.22 5.30
C ALA A 22 8.70 9.19 5.96
N GLY A 23 9.73 8.74 5.22
CA GLY A 23 11.05 8.47 5.78
C GLY A 23 10.96 7.40 6.87
N ALA A 24 11.71 7.57 7.96
CA ALA A 24 11.72 6.64 9.09
C ALA A 24 10.59 6.90 10.13
N ARG A 25 9.60 7.75 9.81
CA ARG A 25 8.54 8.08 10.76
C ARG A 25 7.61 6.89 10.98
N PRO A 26 7.20 6.63 12.24
CA PRO A 26 6.22 5.60 12.54
C PRO A 26 4.84 6.10 12.12
N LEU A 27 4.38 5.71 10.92
CA LEU A 27 3.05 6.07 10.42
C LEU A 27 2.00 5.01 10.73
N LEU A 28 2.40 3.74 10.78
CA LEU A 28 1.49 2.65 11.12
C LEU A 28 1.56 2.36 12.62
N ASN A 29 0.64 2.92 13.39
CA ASN A 29 0.55 2.67 14.84
C ASN A 29 0.38 1.17 15.19
N THR A 30 -0.09 0.36 14.23
CA THR A 30 -0.25 -1.10 14.38
C THR A 30 1.06 -1.87 14.25
N ILE A 31 2.12 -1.27 13.70
CA ILE A 31 3.41 -1.94 13.48
C ILE A 31 4.40 -1.49 14.56
N ASP A 32 4.97 -2.46 15.26
CA ASP A 32 6.08 -2.18 16.16
C ASP A 32 7.36 -1.94 15.35
N TYR A 33 7.61 -0.67 15.06
CA TYR A 33 8.80 -0.22 14.33
C TYR A 33 10.12 -0.57 15.03
N ARG A 34 10.11 -0.94 16.33
CA ARG A 34 11.32 -1.41 17.03
C ARG A 34 11.80 -2.77 16.52
N THR A 35 10.94 -3.52 15.85
CA THR A 35 11.26 -4.82 15.25
C THR A 35 11.71 -4.72 13.79
N ILE A 36 11.83 -3.50 13.25
CA ILE A 36 12.18 -3.24 11.85
C ILE A 36 13.54 -2.53 11.80
N GLY A 37 14.56 -3.21 11.24
CA GLY A 37 15.92 -2.66 11.14
C GLY A 37 16.03 -1.41 10.28
N ASP A 38 15.16 -1.26 9.26
CA ASP A 38 15.10 -0.06 8.41
C ASP A 38 13.65 0.37 8.13
N ALA A 39 13.14 1.24 9.01
CA ALA A 39 11.78 1.79 8.91
C ALA A 39 11.58 2.62 7.62
N ALA A 40 12.62 3.27 7.11
CA ALA A 40 12.52 4.09 5.89
C ALA A 40 12.41 3.22 4.65
N GLN A 41 13.18 2.13 4.56
CA GLN A 41 13.06 1.16 3.48
C GLN A 41 11.71 0.44 3.52
N PHE A 42 11.20 0.13 4.71
CA PHE A 42 9.86 -0.43 4.90
C PHE A 42 8.75 0.51 4.42
N ASN A 43 8.77 1.78 4.84
CA ASN A 43 7.79 2.78 4.40
C ASN A 43 7.83 3.00 2.87
N ARG A 44 9.03 3.03 2.26
CA ARG A 44 9.19 3.07 0.80
C ARG A 44 8.63 1.83 0.10
N TYR A 45 8.82 0.65 0.71
CA TYR A 45 8.31 -0.64 0.22
C TYR A 45 6.78 -0.70 0.26
N VAL A 46 6.17 -0.19 1.34
CA VAL A 46 4.72 -0.03 1.49
C VAL A 46 4.17 0.99 0.50
N GLY A 47 4.76 2.19 0.44
CA GLY A 47 4.33 3.27 -0.45
C GLY A 47 4.39 2.89 -1.93
N THR A 48 5.43 2.17 -2.36
CA THR A 48 5.54 1.67 -3.74
C THR A 48 4.42 0.69 -4.09
N ARG A 49 3.97 -0.14 -3.14
CA ARG A 49 2.86 -1.08 -3.36
C ARG A 49 1.49 -0.42 -3.30
N MET A 50 1.34 0.64 -2.52
CA MET A 50 0.13 1.47 -2.49
C MET A 50 -0.15 2.18 -3.84
N PHE A 51 0.82 2.23 -4.77
CA PHE A 51 0.54 2.64 -6.14
C PHE A 51 -0.29 1.63 -6.94
N VAL A 52 -0.24 0.33 -6.60
CA VAL A 52 -1.04 -0.71 -7.28
C VAL A 52 -2.55 -0.45 -7.13
N PRO A 53 -3.12 -0.31 -5.92
CA PRO A 53 -4.54 -0.03 -5.78
C PRO A 53 -4.91 1.34 -6.34
N ALA A 54 -4.00 2.32 -6.27
CA ALA A 54 -4.21 3.63 -6.90
C ALA A 54 -4.31 3.53 -8.44
N ALA A 55 -3.45 2.74 -9.08
CA ALA A 55 -3.51 2.47 -10.52
C ALA A 55 -4.78 1.71 -10.90
N VAL A 56 -5.20 0.73 -10.08
CA VAL A 56 -6.46 0.01 -10.28
C VAL A 56 -7.67 0.96 -10.19
N ALA A 57 -7.69 1.85 -9.20
CA ALA A 57 -8.74 2.86 -9.05
C ALA A 57 -8.77 3.84 -10.25
N ALA A 58 -7.60 4.25 -10.76
CA ALA A 58 -7.49 5.09 -11.95
C ALA A 58 -8.02 4.38 -13.21
N CYS A 59 -7.66 3.12 -13.42
CA CYS A 59 -8.21 2.30 -14.49
C CYS A 59 -9.73 2.13 -14.36
N CYS A 60 -10.24 1.93 -13.14
CA CYS A 60 -11.68 1.84 -12.90
C CYS A 60 -12.39 3.17 -13.23
N ALA A 61 -11.79 4.32 -12.88
CA ALA A 61 -12.32 5.62 -13.26
C ALA A 61 -12.37 5.79 -14.78
N ALA A 62 -11.29 5.43 -15.50
CA ALA A 62 -11.24 5.48 -16.95
C ALA A 62 -12.31 4.58 -17.60
N VAL A 63 -12.47 3.34 -17.13
CA VAL A 63 -13.50 2.41 -17.66
C VAL A 63 -14.92 2.92 -17.39
N THR A 64 -15.16 3.50 -16.21
CA THR A 64 -16.46 4.09 -15.84
C THR A 64 -16.83 5.29 -16.72
N TYR A 65 -15.85 6.02 -17.25
CA TYR A 65 -16.07 7.11 -18.20
C TYR A 65 -16.70 6.64 -19.52
N TRP A 66 -16.27 5.48 -20.02
CA TRP A 66 -16.80 4.90 -21.26
C TRP A 66 -18.07 4.07 -21.04
N ASN A 67 -18.20 3.41 -19.89
CA ASN A 67 -19.32 2.52 -19.60
C ASN A 67 -19.85 2.73 -18.16
N PRO A 68 -20.84 3.62 -17.95
CA PRO A 68 -21.35 3.93 -16.61
C PRO A 68 -22.06 2.76 -15.92
N VAL A 69 -22.52 1.76 -16.68
CA VAL A 69 -23.17 0.53 -16.18
C VAL A 69 -22.20 -0.34 -15.37
N LEU A 70 -20.90 -0.27 -15.66
CA LEU A 70 -19.85 -1.04 -14.97
C LEU A 70 -19.40 -0.40 -13.65
N GLY A 71 -19.96 0.74 -13.23
CA GLY A 71 -19.52 1.46 -12.04
C GLY A 71 -19.70 0.68 -10.72
N VAL A 72 -20.76 -0.13 -10.60
CA VAL A 72 -21.06 -0.92 -9.39
C VAL A 72 -20.07 -2.07 -9.17
N PRO A 73 -19.80 -2.96 -10.15
CA PRO A 73 -18.80 -4.02 -9.95
C PRO A 73 -17.38 -3.48 -9.74
N LEU A 74 -17.05 -2.34 -10.36
CA LEU A 74 -15.73 -1.70 -10.20
C LEU A 74 -15.49 -1.15 -8.80
N ILE A 75 -16.53 -0.71 -8.09
CA ILE A 75 -16.41 -0.30 -6.68
C ILE A 75 -15.92 -1.46 -5.81
N VAL A 76 -16.29 -2.71 -6.12
CA VAL A 76 -15.86 -3.90 -5.37
C VAL A 76 -14.40 -4.29 -5.71
N ALA A 77 -13.93 -3.95 -6.90
CA ALA A 77 -12.55 -4.21 -7.31
C ALA A 77 -11.52 -3.40 -6.49
N ILE A 78 -11.89 -2.19 -6.06
CA ILE A 78 -11.02 -1.31 -5.25
C ILE A 78 -10.66 -1.93 -3.88
N PRO A 79 -11.60 -2.32 -2.99
CA PRO A 79 -11.27 -2.94 -1.71
C PRO A 79 -10.58 -4.30 -1.88
N LEU A 80 -10.93 -5.08 -2.92
CA LEU A 80 -10.22 -6.32 -3.25
C LEU A 80 -8.74 -6.06 -3.57
N SER A 81 -8.45 -5.03 -4.37
CA SER A 81 -7.07 -4.64 -4.69
C SER A 81 -6.30 -4.22 -3.43
N LEU A 82 -6.95 -3.49 -2.52
CA LEU A 82 -6.38 -3.11 -1.23
C LEU A 82 -6.05 -4.33 -0.37
N LEU A 83 -6.97 -5.28 -0.22
CA LEU A 83 -6.72 -6.50 0.54
C LEU A 83 -5.57 -7.32 -0.04
N CYS A 84 -5.52 -7.46 -1.36
CA CYS A 84 -4.42 -8.13 -2.05
C CYS A 84 -3.07 -7.46 -1.73
N VAL A 85 -3.03 -6.13 -1.77
CA VAL A 85 -1.84 -5.33 -1.47
C VAL A 85 -1.43 -5.45 0.00
N VAL A 86 -2.38 -5.46 0.93
CA VAL A 86 -2.12 -5.66 2.36
C VAL A 86 -1.50 -7.03 2.62
N VAL A 87 -2.06 -8.09 2.01
CA VAL A 87 -1.50 -9.44 2.10
C VAL A 87 -0.09 -9.49 1.50
N TRP A 88 0.13 -8.87 0.35
CA TRP A 88 1.45 -8.78 -0.29
C TRP A 88 2.46 -8.05 0.61
N ILE A 89 2.06 -6.91 1.19
CA ILE A 89 2.89 -6.16 2.14
C ILE A 89 3.22 -7.03 3.36
N GLY A 90 2.26 -7.77 3.91
CA GLY A 90 2.46 -8.67 5.05
C GLY A 90 3.37 -9.86 4.78
N ILE A 91 3.37 -10.40 3.56
CA ILE A 91 4.35 -11.43 3.14
C ILE A 91 5.73 -10.80 3.01
N GLY A 92 5.78 -9.58 2.46
CA GLY A 92 6.98 -8.79 2.27
C GLY A 92 7.68 -8.35 3.55
N SER A 93 6.89 -7.97 4.56
CA SER A 93 7.37 -7.45 5.84
C SER A 93 8.20 -8.49 6.59
N LYS A 94 7.89 -9.79 6.44
CA LYS A 94 8.67 -10.89 7.01
C LYS A 94 10.14 -10.87 6.58
N ARG A 95 10.46 -10.37 5.38
CA ARG A 95 11.84 -10.22 4.91
C ARG A 95 12.61 -9.13 5.67
N PHE A 96 11.91 -8.09 6.14
CA PHE A 96 12.50 -7.01 6.93
C PHE A 96 12.63 -7.39 8.41
N SER A 97 11.74 -8.23 8.93
CA SER A 97 11.86 -8.79 10.29
C SER A 97 12.98 -9.84 10.40
N ALA A 98 13.22 -10.63 9.34
CA ALA A 98 14.27 -11.65 9.32
C ALA A 98 15.70 -11.09 9.30
N SER A 99 15.90 -9.85 8.86
CA SER A 99 17.22 -9.21 8.82
C SER A 99 17.85 -8.99 10.21
N LEU A 100 17.05 -8.99 11.28
CA LEU A 100 17.53 -8.87 12.67
C LEU A 100 17.93 -10.22 13.30
N SER A 101 17.36 -11.35 12.84
CA SER A 101 17.72 -12.68 13.39
C SER A 101 19.10 -13.15 12.93
N GLY A 102 19.61 -12.61 11.82
CA GLY A 102 20.98 -12.84 11.36
C GLY A 102 22.04 -12.02 12.12
N GLN A 103 21.69 -10.85 12.65
CA GLN A 103 22.64 -9.99 13.36
C GLN A 103 22.83 -10.41 14.82
N SER A 104 21.82 -11.00 15.45
CA SER A 104 21.94 -11.52 16.84
C SER A 104 22.85 -12.74 16.96
N LYS A 105 23.05 -13.53 15.88
CA LYS A 105 23.93 -14.70 15.89
C LYS A 105 25.41 -14.39 15.65
N SER A 106 25.76 -13.18 15.23
CA SER A 106 27.16 -12.78 14.97
C SER A 106 27.81 -12.02 16.13
N ALA A 107 27.07 -11.77 17.20
CA ALA A 107 27.54 -11.07 18.41
C ALA A 107 27.59 -11.99 19.64
N ALA A 108 27.46 -13.31 19.45
CA ALA A 108 27.56 -14.32 20.50
C ALA A 108 28.69 -15.30 20.19
#